data_AF-A0A970V9C6-F1
#
_entry.id   AF-A0A970V9C6-F1
#
_cell.length_a   1.000
_cell.length_b   1.000
_cell.length_c   1.000
_cell.angle_alpha   90.00
_cell.angle_beta   90.00
_cell.angle_gamma   90.00
#
_symmetry.space_group_name_H-M   'P 1'
#
loop_
_entity.id
_entity.type
_entity.pdbx_description
1 polymer ?
#
loop_
_entity_poly.entity_id
_entity_poly.type
_entity_poly.pdbx_seq_one_letter_code
_entity_poly.pdbx_strand_id
1 'polypeptide(L)'
;MAVHDIRREHARRGESDQPPLRALFGELTAQLSMLFRQEVALARAETSEKIAQARSGVTWLVAGGVIAFASLFVLLMAGVYGLSELMHPGWAALIVGGAALLVGLLAMAAGRSRLKARNMMPQRTFESLRRDADVAARRVQ
;
A
#
# COMPACT_ATOMS: atom_id res chain seq x y z
N MET A 1 8.84 -67.78 32.09
CA MET A 1 8.37 -68.28 30.78
C MET A 1 7.23 -67.37 30.27
N ALA A 2 7.52 -66.11 29.90
CA ALA A 2 6.53 -65.16 29.32
C ALA A 2 7.18 -63.83 28.86
N VAL A 3 8.28 -63.84 28.09
CA VAL A 3 8.91 -62.60 27.56
C VAL A 3 9.28 -62.70 26.07
N HIS A 4 8.79 -63.70 25.34
CA HIS A 4 9.24 -63.91 23.94
C HIS A 4 8.27 -63.42 22.84
N ASP A 5 7.04 -62.99 23.14
CA ASP A 5 6.04 -62.78 22.07
C ASP A 5 5.96 -61.38 21.46
N ILE A 6 6.51 -60.33 22.08
CA ILE A 6 6.38 -58.97 21.53
C ILE A 6 7.24 -58.77 20.26
N ARG A 7 8.27 -59.60 20.05
CA ARG A 7 9.20 -59.43 18.92
C ARG A 7 8.68 -59.99 17.59
N ARG A 8 7.60 -60.79 17.58
CA ARG A 8 7.15 -61.50 16.36
C ARG A 8 6.03 -60.81 15.58
N GLU A 9 5.41 -59.76 16.11
CA GLU A 9 4.36 -59.03 15.38
C GLU A 9 4.90 -57.95 14.41
N HIS A 10 6.15 -57.51 14.55
CA HIS A 10 6.74 -56.49 13.65
C HIS A 10 7.34 -57.05 12.35
N ALA A 11 7.41 -58.37 12.19
CA ALA A 11 8.04 -59.01 11.02
C ALA A 11 7.05 -59.36 9.88
N ARG A 12 5.77 -58.94 9.95
CA ARG A 12 4.76 -59.13 8.88
C ARG A 12 4.21 -57.83 8.28
N ARG A 13 4.95 -56.73 8.33
CA ARG A 13 4.70 -55.61 7.42
C ARG A 13 5.61 -55.79 6.20
N GLY A 14 5.08 -56.47 5.19
CA GLY A 14 5.78 -56.73 3.94
C GLY A 14 6.23 -55.44 3.24
N GLU A 15 7.51 -55.35 2.91
CA GLU A 15 8.07 -55.55 1.57
C GLU A 15 7.31 -55.02 0.32
N SER A 16 6.34 -54.13 0.42
CA SER A 16 5.74 -53.48 -0.77
C SER A 16 4.95 -52.19 -0.47
N ASP A 17 5.48 -51.33 0.42
CA ASP A 17 4.85 -50.03 0.72
C ASP A 17 5.88 -48.89 0.65
N GLN A 18 6.76 -48.92 -0.36
CA GLN A 18 7.27 -47.65 -0.86
C GLN A 18 6.04 -46.93 -1.45
N PRO A 19 5.66 -45.74 -0.95
CA PRO A 19 4.60 -44.98 -1.55
C PRO A 19 4.90 -44.93 -3.05
N PRO A 20 3.98 -45.36 -3.93
CA PRO A 20 4.25 -45.36 -5.35
C PRO A 20 4.71 -43.95 -5.73
N LEU A 21 5.70 -43.79 -6.62
CA LEU A 21 6.23 -42.47 -7.00
C LEU A 21 5.13 -41.42 -7.27
N ARG A 22 3.98 -41.89 -7.78
CA ARG A 22 2.75 -41.13 -8.01
C ARG A 22 2.14 -40.52 -6.74
N ALA A 23 2.20 -41.21 -5.60
CA ALA A 23 1.74 -40.71 -4.30
C ALA A 23 2.62 -39.57 -3.78
N LEU A 24 3.95 -39.68 -3.89
CA LEU A 24 4.90 -38.63 -3.48
C LEU A 24 4.74 -37.35 -4.33
N PHE A 25 4.48 -37.49 -5.63
CA PHE A 25 4.15 -36.36 -6.50
C PHE A 25 2.80 -35.71 -6.13
N GLY A 26 1.79 -36.52 -5.79
CA GLY A 26 0.51 -36.02 -5.28
C GLY A 26 0.66 -35.22 -3.98
N GLU A 27 1.54 -35.68 -3.09
CA GLU A 27 1.79 -35.03 -1.81
C GLU A 27 2.60 -33.73 -1.94
N LEU A 28 3.61 -33.71 -2.82
CA LEU A 28 4.37 -32.49 -3.11
C LEU A 28 3.51 -31.42 -3.79
N THR A 29 2.65 -31.81 -4.75
CA THR A 29 1.73 -30.86 -5.41
C THR A 29 0.68 -30.32 -4.45
N ALA A 30 0.20 -31.14 -3.51
CA ALA A 30 -0.67 -30.68 -2.43
C ALA A 30 0.04 -29.70 -1.49
N GLN A 31 1.30 -29.97 -1.10
CA GLN A 31 2.11 -29.07 -0.27
C GLN A 31 2.42 -27.75 -0.96
N LEU A 32 2.77 -27.77 -2.25
CA LEU A 32 2.97 -26.56 -3.05
C LEU A 32 1.68 -25.74 -3.19
N SER A 33 0.54 -26.42 -3.39
CA SER A 33 -0.77 -25.76 -3.43
C SER A 33 -1.12 -25.11 -2.09
N MET A 34 -0.76 -25.75 -0.98
CA MET A 34 -0.93 -25.21 0.36
C MET A 34 -0.04 -23.99 0.60
N LEU A 35 1.24 -24.07 0.24
CA LEU A 35 2.19 -22.96 0.37
C LEU A 35 1.74 -21.76 -0.47
N PHE A 36 1.32 -22.00 -1.72
CA PHE A 36 0.83 -20.93 -2.59
C PHE A 36 -0.40 -20.23 -2.01
N ARG A 37 -1.36 -20.99 -1.46
CA ARG A 37 -2.54 -20.41 -0.78
C ARG A 37 -2.14 -19.60 0.46
N GLN A 38 -1.13 -20.05 1.21
CA GLN A 38 -0.61 -19.32 2.36
C GLN A 38 0.08 -18.02 1.95
N GLU A 39 0.90 -18.04 0.90
CA GLU A 39 1.58 -16.85 0.39
C GLU A 39 0.58 -15.81 -0.12
N VAL A 40 -0.47 -16.24 -0.83
CA VAL A 40 -1.58 -15.37 -1.25
C VAL A 40 -2.34 -14.82 -0.06
N ALA A 41 -2.60 -15.64 0.96
CA ALA A 41 -3.26 -15.19 2.19
C ALA A 41 -2.42 -14.16 2.94
N LEU A 42 -1.10 -14.38 3.03
CA LEU A 42 -0.15 -13.47 3.67
C LEU A 42 -0.06 -12.15 2.89
N ALA A 43 0.14 -12.21 1.57
CA ALA A 43 0.17 -11.03 0.71
C ALA A 43 -1.15 -10.23 0.80
N ARG A 44 -2.29 -10.92 0.89
CA ARG A 44 -3.59 -10.27 1.12
C ARG A 44 -3.67 -9.61 2.50
N ALA A 45 -3.14 -10.23 3.55
CA ALA A 45 -3.10 -9.66 4.89
C ALA A 45 -2.21 -8.41 4.95
N GLU A 46 -0.99 -8.49 4.42
CA GLU A 46 -0.04 -7.37 4.40
C GLU A 46 -0.55 -6.20 3.55
N THR A 47 -1.15 -6.48 2.39
CA THR A 47 -1.79 -5.42 1.57
C THR A 47 -2.97 -4.78 2.28
N SER A 48 -3.81 -5.56 2.96
CA SER A 48 -4.92 -5.03 3.75
C SER A 48 -4.44 -4.16 4.90
N GLU A 49 -3.37 -4.57 5.57
CA GLU A 49 -2.74 -3.79 6.64
C GLU A 49 -2.15 -2.48 6.12
N LYS A 50 -1.39 -2.52 5.00
CA LYS A 50 -0.86 -1.31 4.34
C LYS A 50 -1.98 -0.36 3.91
N ILE A 51 -3.09 -0.90 3.38
CA ILE A 51 -4.27 -0.10 3.02
C ILE A 51 -4.90 0.53 4.27
N ALA A 52 -5.03 -0.22 5.37
CA ALA A 52 -5.59 0.29 6.61
C ALA A 52 -4.74 1.42 7.20
N GLN A 53 -3.41 1.26 7.20
CA GLN A 53 -2.47 2.30 7.64
C GLN A 53 -2.51 3.53 6.72
N ALA A 54 -2.56 3.33 5.40
CA ALA A 54 -2.71 4.44 4.45
C ALA A 54 -4.04 5.18 4.67
N ARG A 55 -5.14 4.44 4.90
CA ARG A 55 -6.46 5.00 5.18
C ARG A 55 -6.47 5.83 6.46
N SER A 56 -5.88 5.33 7.54
CA SER A 56 -5.81 6.08 8.81
C SER A 56 -4.98 7.35 8.65
N GLY A 57 -3.86 7.28 7.93
CA GLY A 57 -3.05 8.45 7.59
C GLY A 57 -3.84 9.52 6.81
N VAL A 58 -4.60 9.09 5.79
CA VAL A 58 -5.45 10.00 5.00
C VAL A 58 -6.55 10.62 5.86
N THR A 59 -7.17 9.89 6.78
CA THR A 59 -8.22 10.46 7.65
C THR A 59 -7.68 11.60 8.53
N TRP A 60 -6.49 11.42 9.13
CA TRP A 60 -5.87 12.47 9.93
C TRP A 60 -5.44 13.66 9.09
N LEU A 61 -4.93 13.42 7.87
CA LEU A 61 -4.56 14.49 6.95
C LEU A 61 -5.77 15.33 6.55
N VAL A 62 -6.91 14.70 6.25
CA VAL A 62 -8.16 15.39 5.91
C VAL A 62 -8.70 16.16 7.12
N ALA A 63 -8.79 15.53 8.29
CA ALA A 63 -9.29 16.18 9.50
C ALA A 63 -8.42 17.38 9.91
N GLY A 64 -7.10 17.20 9.96
CA GLY A 64 -6.16 18.28 10.23
C GLY A 64 -6.19 19.36 9.16
N GLY A 65 -6.34 18.99 7.89
CA GLY A 65 -6.48 19.93 6.77
C GLY A 65 -7.71 20.81 6.88
N VAL A 66 -8.87 20.25 7.27
CA VAL A 66 -10.10 21.01 7.50
C VAL A 66 -9.93 22.00 8.65
N ILE A 67 -9.34 21.55 9.77
CA ILE A 67 -9.09 22.43 10.93
C ILE A 67 -8.12 23.55 10.55
N ALA A 68 -6.99 23.21 9.92
CA ALA A 68 -6.01 24.20 9.49
C ALA A 68 -6.60 25.21 8.48
N PHE A 69 -7.46 24.75 7.57
CA PHE A 69 -8.15 25.61 6.63
C PHE A 69 -9.13 26.57 7.33
N ALA A 70 -9.90 26.10 8.31
CA ALA A 70 -10.78 26.96 9.09
C ALA A 70 -9.97 27.97 9.94
N SER A 71 -8.92 27.51 10.62
CA SER A 71 -8.02 28.38 11.41
C SER A 71 -7.31 29.43 10.57
N LEU A 72 -7.03 29.15 9.29
CA LEU A 72 -6.45 30.13 8.38
C LEU A 72 -7.32 31.38 8.25
N PHE A 73 -8.65 31.25 8.14
CA PHE A 73 -9.54 32.43 8.08
C PHE A 73 -9.50 33.25 9.36
N VAL A 74 -9.42 32.59 10.52
CA VAL A 74 -9.29 33.27 11.82
C VAL A 74 -7.97 34.05 11.87
N LEU A 75 -6.86 33.45 11.43
CA LEU A 75 -5.55 34.11 11.37
C LEU A 75 -5.53 35.27 10.37
N LEU A 76 -6.17 35.13 9.20
CA LEU A 76 -6.28 36.21 8.23
C LEU A 76 -7.08 37.38 8.80
N MET A 77 -8.23 37.12 9.43
CA MET A 77 -9.02 38.16 10.11
C MET A 77 -8.23 38.81 11.24
N ALA A 78 -7.51 38.03 12.05
CA ALA A 78 -6.64 38.57 13.09
C ALA A 78 -5.55 39.48 12.50
N GLY A 79 -4.96 39.09 11.37
CA GLY A 79 -4.00 39.93 10.63
C GLY A 79 -4.62 41.22 10.12
N VAL A 80 -5.84 41.16 9.56
CA VAL A 80 -6.56 42.36 9.10
C VAL A 80 -6.86 43.28 10.27
N TYR A 81 -7.42 42.76 11.37
CA TYR A 81 -7.71 43.56 12.56
C TYR A 81 -6.45 44.16 13.17
N GLY A 82 -5.39 43.37 13.33
CA GLY A 82 -4.11 43.86 13.88
C GLY A 82 -3.49 44.96 13.02
N LEU A 83 -3.54 44.84 11.69
CA LEU A 83 -3.03 45.87 10.79
C LEU A 83 -3.96 47.09 10.71
N SER A 84 -5.26 46.90 10.94
CA SER A 84 -6.24 47.99 10.93
C SER A 84 -6.05 49.00 12.08
N GLU A 85 -5.34 48.62 13.14
CA GLU A 85 -4.92 49.57 14.19
C GLU A 85 -3.92 50.62 13.69
N LEU A 86 -3.23 50.34 12.58
CA LEU A 86 -2.22 51.23 11.99
C LEU A 86 -2.72 51.95 10.73
N MET A 87 -3.76 51.44 10.06
CA MET A 87 -4.26 51.97 8.78
C MET A 87 -5.73 51.65 8.53
N HIS A 88 -6.33 52.30 7.53
CA HIS A 88 -7.73 52.06 7.18
C HIS A 88 -8.01 50.56 6.91
N PRO A 89 -9.11 49.98 7.43
CA PRO A 89 -9.39 48.54 7.35
C PRO A 89 -9.39 47.97 5.93
N GLY A 90 -9.82 48.76 4.94
CA GLY A 90 -9.80 48.34 3.54
C GLY A 90 -8.38 48.08 2.99
N TRP A 91 -7.40 48.91 3.36
CA TRP A 91 -6.01 48.71 2.95
C TRP A 91 -5.36 47.56 3.71
N ALA A 92 -5.68 47.40 5.00
CA ALA A 92 -5.25 46.25 5.79
C ALA A 92 -5.72 44.93 5.18
N ALA A 93 -7.02 44.84 4.84
CA ALA A 93 -7.61 43.68 4.17
C ALA A 93 -6.94 43.38 2.82
N LEU A 94 -6.66 44.41 2.01
CA LEU A 94 -5.99 44.25 0.73
C LEU A 94 -4.57 43.68 0.88
N ILE A 95 -3.79 44.19 1.84
CA ILE A 95 -2.40 43.76 2.08
C ILE A 95 -2.37 42.31 2.58
N VAL A 96 -3.16 41.99 3.60
CA VAL A 96 -3.20 40.64 4.18
C VAL A 96 -3.73 39.63 3.17
N GLY A 97 -4.81 39.97 2.46
CA GLY A 97 -5.37 39.14 1.39
C GLY A 97 -4.39 38.94 0.23
N GLY A 98 -3.69 40.00 -0.18
CA GLY A 98 -2.66 39.94 -1.22
C GLY A 98 -1.47 39.05 -0.83
N ALA A 99 -0.99 39.17 0.41
CA ALA A 99 0.07 38.31 0.93
C ALA A 99 -0.36 36.84 0.99
N ALA A 100 -1.58 36.56 1.47
CA ALA A 100 -2.14 35.21 1.51
C ALA A 100 -2.30 34.61 0.11
N LEU A 101 -2.76 35.41 -0.86
CA LEU A 101 -2.89 35.00 -2.26
C LEU A 101 -1.52 34.62 -2.84
N LEU A 102 -0.48 35.42 -2.59
CA LEU A 102 0.87 35.13 -3.06
C LEU A 102 1.39 33.79 -2.49
N VAL A 103 1.23 33.58 -1.18
CA VAL A 103 1.58 32.30 -0.54
C VAL A 103 0.80 31.13 -1.15
N GLY A 104 -0.50 31.32 -1.39
CA GLY A 104 -1.36 30.32 -2.03
C GLY A 104 -0.89 29.96 -3.44
N LEU A 105 -0.51 30.95 -4.27
CA LEU A 105 0.03 30.72 -5.61
C LEU A 105 1.35 29.94 -5.57
N LEU A 106 2.26 30.27 -4.66
CA LEU A 106 3.53 29.54 -4.48
C LEU A 106 3.28 28.10 -4.03
N ALA A 107 2.36 27.88 -3.08
CA ALA A 107 1.99 26.55 -2.62
C ALA A 107 1.36 25.72 -3.76
N MET A 108 0.48 26.31 -4.57
CA MET A 108 -0.09 25.65 -5.74
C MET A 108 0.96 25.27 -6.78
N ALA A 109 1.91 26.17 -7.06
CA ALA A 109 3.01 25.90 -7.99
C ALA A 109 3.90 24.75 -7.49
N ALA A 110 4.26 24.75 -6.21
CA ALA A 110 5.03 23.68 -5.57
C ALA A 110 4.26 22.35 -5.50
N GLY A 111 2.96 22.39 -5.23
CA GLY A 111 2.11 21.20 -5.24
C GLY A 111 2.04 20.58 -6.64
N ARG A 112 1.81 21.40 -7.67
CA ARG A 112 1.74 20.96 -9.06
C ARG A 112 3.06 20.37 -9.55
N SER A 113 4.21 20.92 -9.13
CA SER A 113 5.52 20.34 -9.49
C SER A 113 5.75 18.99 -8.81
N ARG A 114 5.34 18.82 -7.55
CA ARG A 114 5.46 17.53 -6.83
C ARG A 114 4.53 16.45 -7.38
N LEU A 115 3.34 16.83 -7.85
CA LEU A 115 2.41 15.91 -8.52
C LEU A 115 2.90 15.53 -9.92
N LYS A 116 3.54 16.45 -10.66
CA LYS A 116 4.13 16.16 -11.98
C LYS A 116 5.43 15.36 -11.91
N ALA A 117 6.30 15.63 -10.93
CA ALA A 117 7.60 14.96 -10.78
C ALA A 117 7.48 13.52 -10.26
N ARG A 118 6.30 13.14 -9.75
CA ARG A 118 6.00 11.76 -9.40
C ARG A 118 5.27 11.11 -10.57
N ASN A 119 6.02 10.32 -11.34
CA ASN A 119 5.54 9.25 -12.21
C ASN A 119 4.51 8.38 -11.46
N MET A 120 3.26 8.82 -11.38
CA MET A 120 2.14 8.01 -10.88
C MET A 120 1.86 6.79 -11.77
N MET A 121 2.48 6.74 -12.95
CA MET A 121 2.61 5.54 -13.76
C MET A 121 4.04 5.02 -13.63
N PRO A 122 4.27 3.83 -13.04
CA PRO A 122 5.58 3.19 -13.07
C PRO A 122 5.87 2.76 -14.51
N GLN A 123 6.45 3.66 -15.31
CA GLN A 123 6.66 3.46 -16.75
C GLN A 123 7.49 2.20 -17.03
N ARG A 124 8.50 1.95 -16.18
CA ARG A 124 9.34 0.75 -16.24
C ARG A 124 8.54 -0.53 -16.03
N THR A 125 7.64 -0.55 -15.05
CA THR A 125 6.79 -1.72 -14.76
C THR A 125 5.79 -1.98 -15.88
N PHE A 126 5.22 -0.92 -16.45
CA PHE A 126 4.29 -1.03 -17.58
C PHE A 126 4.98 -1.53 -18.86
N GLU A 127 6.20 -1.05 -19.13
CA GLU A 127 7.02 -1.54 -20.23
C GLU A 127 7.40 -3.01 -20.06
N SER A 128 7.78 -3.43 -18.84
CA SER A 128 8.10 -4.84 -18.56
C SER A 128 6.88 -5.74 -18.79
N LEU A 129 5.72 -5.38 -18.23
CA LEU A 129 4.48 -6.14 -18.41
C LEU A 129 4.06 -6.23 -19.89
N ARG A 130 4.23 -5.16 -20.65
CA ARG A 130 3.92 -5.13 -22.09
C ARG A 130 4.89 -6.01 -22.89
N ARG A 131 6.18 -5.97 -22.56
CA ARG A 131 7.20 -6.80 -23.19
C ARG A 131 6.97 -8.28 -22.89
N ASP A 132 6.59 -8.62 -21.66
CA ASP A 132 6.28 -9.98 -21.25
C ASP A 132 5.01 -10.51 -21.95
N ALA A 133 3.99 -9.67 -22.12
CA ALA A 133 2.79 -10.01 -22.89
C ALA A 133 3.09 -10.26 -24.37
N ASP A 134 3.94 -9.43 -25.00
CA ASP A 134 4.36 -9.62 -26.39
C ASP A 134 5.17 -10.91 -26.59
N VAL A 135 6.04 -11.27 -25.62
CA VAL A 135 6.81 -12.52 -25.67
C VAL A 135 5.89 -13.73 -25.49
N ALA A 136 4.89 -13.66 -24.62
CA ALA A 136 3.90 -14.72 -24.43
C ALA A 136 3.03 -14.91 -25.69
N ALA A 137 2.58 -13.82 -26.32
CA ALA A 137 1.77 -13.88 -27.54
C ALA A 137 2.51 -14.52 -28.72
N ARG A 138 3.82 -14.27 -28.86
CA ARG A 138 4.66 -14.88 -29.92
C ARG A 138 4.90 -16.38 -29.75
N ARG A 139 4.71 -16.94 -28.56
CA ARG A 139 4.89 -18.38 -28.32
C ARG A 139 3.63 -19.21 -28.62
N VAL A 140 2.51 -18.57 -28.89
CA VAL A 140 1.20 -19.21 -29.13
C VAL A 140 0.84 -19.24 -30.63
N GLN A 141 1.63 -18.57 -31.48
CA GLN A 141 1.59 -18.66 -32.94
C GLN A 141 2.73 -19.54 -33.46
#